data_AF-A0A6P8IKV0-F1
#
_entry.id   AF-A0A6P8IKV0-F1
#
_cell.length_a   1.000
_cell.length_b   1.000
_cell.length_c   1.000
_cell.angle_alpha   90.00
_cell.angle_beta   90.00
_cell.angle_gamma   90.00
#
_symmetry.space_group_name_H-M   'P 1'
#
loop_
_entity.id
_entity.type
_entity.pdbx_description
1 polymer ?
#
loop_
_entity_poly.entity_id
_entity_poly.type
_entity_poly.pdbx_seq_one_letter_code
_entity_poly.pdbx_strand_id
1 'polypeptide(L)'
;MAQKCLSQIVNYKTQEIETHLYIIENSLFILWRHLDFYFLHCIPSDEEHSILHGGHVTGRMRKLHEWSTSVNVSAASSIHEQTTTISDGVTRDEIETLKQEASNCLTDLLLKKMVDLEQNHGKDRTRVGFIRVLVRRIKRLLTLHCSLVNEPLPGR
;
A
#
# COMPACT_ATOMS: atom_id res chain seq x y z
N MET A 1 -22.49 -45.16 3.92
CA MET A 1 -21.96 -44.42 2.77
C MET A 1 -22.25 -42.92 2.84
N ALA A 2 -23.50 -42.49 3.06
CA ALA A 2 -23.87 -41.06 3.12
C ALA A 2 -23.07 -40.22 4.14
N GLN A 3 -22.81 -40.74 5.34
CA GLN A 3 -22.02 -40.05 6.37
C GLN A 3 -20.58 -39.76 5.93
N LYS A 4 -19.96 -40.65 5.14
CA LYS A 4 -18.60 -40.46 4.61
C LYS A 4 -18.57 -39.35 3.55
N CYS A 5 -19.53 -39.33 2.62
CA CYS A 5 -19.66 -38.24 1.64
C CYS A 5 -19.90 -36.90 2.34
N LEU A 6 -20.79 -36.85 3.33
CA LEU A 6 -21.06 -35.61 4.06
C LEU A 6 -19.80 -35.10 4.77
N SER A 7 -19.06 -35.99 5.43
CA SER A 7 -17.80 -35.63 6.10
C SER A 7 -16.76 -35.10 5.11
N GLN A 8 -16.67 -35.70 3.91
CA GLN A 8 -15.77 -35.24 2.86
C GLN A 8 -16.14 -33.83 2.37
N ILE A 9 -17.43 -33.56 2.14
CA ILE A 9 -17.92 -32.24 1.71
C ILE A 9 -17.61 -31.17 2.77
N VAL A 10 -17.87 -31.47 4.05
CA VAL A 10 -17.59 -30.56 5.16
C VAL A 10 -16.09 -30.27 5.27
N ASN A 11 -15.24 -31.29 5.16
CA ASN A 11 -13.80 -31.11 5.20
C ASN A 11 -13.29 -30.26 4.03
N TYR A 12 -13.79 -30.53 2.81
CA TYR A 12 -13.45 -29.72 1.64
C TYR A 12 -13.84 -28.25 1.84
N LYS A 13 -15.05 -27.99 2.33
CA LYS A 13 -15.52 -26.62 2.62
C LYS A 13 -14.71 -25.95 3.73
N THR A 14 -14.27 -26.70 4.73
CA THR A 14 -13.40 -26.19 5.80
C THR A 14 -12.04 -25.76 5.22
N GLN A 15 -11.41 -26.60 4.39
CA GLN A 15 -10.15 -26.26 3.71
C GLN A 15 -10.29 -25.06 2.78
N GLU A 16 -11.41 -24.95 2.07
CA GLU A 16 -11.73 -23.80 1.23
C GLU A 16 -11.77 -22.52 2.07
N ILE A 17 -12.50 -22.51 3.20
CA ILE A 17 -12.58 -21.37 4.13
C ILE A 17 -11.20 -21.00 4.68
N GLU A 18 -10.40 -21.98 5.10
CA GLU A 18 -9.04 -21.75 5.59
C GLU A 18 -8.16 -21.06 4.54
N THR A 19 -8.28 -21.50 3.28
CA THR A 19 -7.54 -20.90 2.17
C THR A 19 -7.96 -19.46 1.93
N HIS A 20 -9.26 -19.16 1.97
CA HIS A 20 -9.76 -17.80 1.80
C HIS A 20 -9.32 -16.88 2.95
N LEU A 21 -9.36 -17.35 4.20
CA LEU A 21 -8.86 -16.58 5.34
C LEU A 21 -7.37 -16.27 5.19
N TYR A 22 -6.57 -17.24 4.76
CA TYR A 22 -5.15 -17.02 4.49
C TYR A 22 -4.92 -15.96 3.40
N ILE A 23 -5.70 -15.98 2.31
CA ILE A 23 -5.61 -14.96 1.24
C ILE A 23 -5.98 -13.57 1.77
N ILE A 24 -7.07 -13.47 2.55
CA ILE A 24 -7.52 -12.21 3.16
C ILE A 24 -6.43 -11.65 4.09
N GLU A 25 -5.87 -12.52 4.94
CA GLU A 25 -4.81 -12.19 5.88
C GLU A 25 -3.58 -11.61 5.17
N ASN A 26 -3.09 -12.29 4.13
CA ASN A 26 -1.94 -11.82 3.35
C ASN A 26 -2.24 -10.52 2.60
N SER A 27 -3.44 -10.40 2.03
CA SER A 27 -3.86 -9.17 1.33
C SER A 27 -3.90 -7.97 2.27
N LEU A 28 -4.45 -8.15 3.47
CA LEU A 28 -4.46 -7.09 4.50
C LEU A 28 -3.06 -6.73 4.97
N PHE A 29 -2.15 -7.71 5.07
CA PHE A 29 -0.77 -7.45 5.44
C PHE A 29 -0.05 -6.59 4.38
N ILE A 30 -0.15 -6.97 3.11
CA ILE A 30 0.43 -6.23 1.99
C ILE A 30 -0.15 -4.82 1.97
N LEU A 31 -1.49 -4.70 2.04
CA LEU A 31 -2.15 -3.40 2.06
C LEU A 31 -1.67 -2.51 3.21
N TRP A 32 -1.62 -3.05 4.43
CA TRP A 32 -1.09 -2.32 5.59
C TRP A 32 0.35 -1.84 5.34
N ARG A 33 1.24 -2.69 4.80
CA ARG A 33 2.62 -2.29 4.50
C ARG A 33 2.71 -1.19 3.46
N HIS A 34 1.88 -1.21 2.42
CA HIS A 34 1.84 -0.13 1.44
C HIS A 34 1.36 1.18 2.06
N LEU A 35 0.26 1.15 2.81
CA LEU A 35 -0.25 2.35 3.48
C LEU A 35 0.77 2.93 4.47
N ASP A 36 1.42 2.06 5.24
CA ASP A 36 2.49 2.45 6.18
C ASP A 36 3.64 3.15 5.44
N PHE A 37 4.09 2.58 4.32
CA PHE A 37 5.14 3.19 3.51
C PHE A 37 4.73 4.56 2.95
N TYR A 38 3.58 4.65 2.28
CA TYR A 38 3.16 5.90 1.63
C TYR A 38 2.77 6.99 2.62
N PHE A 39 2.28 6.64 3.80
CA PHE A 39 1.84 7.64 4.78
C PHE A 39 2.98 8.16 5.66
N LEU A 40 4.03 7.36 5.88
CA LEU A 40 5.10 7.68 6.84
C LEU A 40 6.48 7.87 6.21
N HIS A 41 6.75 7.26 5.05
CA HIS A 41 8.11 7.13 4.53
C HIS A 41 8.30 7.63 3.10
N CYS A 42 7.23 7.81 2.34
CA CYS A 42 7.33 8.30 0.98
C CYS A 42 7.68 9.80 0.97
N ILE A 43 8.80 10.15 0.33
CA ILE A 43 9.19 11.52 0.04
C ILE A 43 8.62 11.85 -1.35
N PRO A 44 7.73 12.84 -1.50
CA PRO A 44 7.16 13.19 -2.79
C PRO A 44 8.24 13.74 -3.73
N SER A 45 8.17 13.40 -5.02
CA SER A 45 9.13 13.90 -6.01
C SER A 45 9.15 15.43 -6.13
N ASP A 46 8.00 16.07 -5.90
CA ASP A 46 7.89 17.53 -5.91
C ASP A 46 8.62 18.21 -4.73
N GLU A 47 8.83 17.50 -3.62
CA GLU A 47 9.63 17.99 -2.49
C GLU A 47 11.13 17.84 -2.76
N GLU A 48 11.58 16.77 -3.42
CA GLU A 48 12.99 16.55 -3.74
C GLU A 48 13.57 17.68 -4.61
N HIS A 49 12.80 18.18 -5.58
CA HIS A 49 13.21 19.32 -6.41
C HIS A 49 13.26 20.65 -5.64
N SER A 50 12.45 20.82 -4.58
CA SER A 50 12.45 22.01 -3.73
C SER A 50 13.68 22.07 -2.81
N ILE A 51 14.09 20.92 -2.25
CA ILE A 51 15.27 20.83 -1.37
C ILE A 51 16.57 21.03 -2.16
N LEU A 52 16.59 20.64 -3.45
CA LEU A 52 17.74 20.80 -4.35
C LEU A 52 17.89 22.21 -4.96
N HIS A 53 16.95 23.13 -4.72
CA HIS A 53 17.05 24.54 -5.16
C HIS A 53 17.40 25.52 -4.03
N GLY A 54 17.64 25.03 -2.80
CA GLY A 54 17.90 25.85 -1.62
C GLY A 54 19.34 25.90 -1.10
N GLY A 55 20.36 25.38 -1.79
CA GLY A 55 21.71 25.39 -1.24
C GLY A 55 22.85 25.02 -2.20
N HIS A 56 23.72 25.99 -2.45
CA HIS A 56 25.07 25.79 -2.97
C HIS A 56 25.86 24.86 -2.04
N VAL A 57 26.11 23.58 -2.40
CA VAL A 57 27.28 22.84 -1.88
C VAL A 57 27.79 21.84 -2.94
N THR A 58 29.02 22.09 -3.36
CA THR A 58 29.92 21.22 -4.10
C THR A 58 30.13 19.89 -3.35
N GLY A 59 29.76 18.75 -3.94
CA GLY A 59 29.94 17.47 -3.27
C GLY A 59 29.49 16.24 -4.07
N ARG A 60 29.92 16.12 -5.32
CA ARG A 60 29.72 14.91 -6.12
C ARG A 60 30.52 13.75 -5.50
N MET A 61 29.87 12.89 -4.72
CA MET A 61 30.43 11.58 -4.35
C MET A 61 29.45 10.42 -4.64
N ARG A 62 29.82 9.69 -5.70
CA ARG A 62 29.62 8.27 -6.00
C ARG A 62 28.18 7.73 -6.14
N LYS A 63 27.65 7.89 -7.36
CA LYS A 63 26.72 6.92 -7.97
C LYS A 63 27.50 5.61 -8.20
N LEU A 64 27.05 4.50 -7.64
CA LEU A 64 27.65 3.17 -7.84
C LEU A 64 26.61 2.26 -8.50
N HIS A 65 27.00 1.74 -9.65
CA HIS A 65 26.42 0.65 -10.44
C HIS A 65 25.22 0.93 -11.36
N GLU A 66 25.57 1.51 -12.49
CA GLU A 66 25.15 1.19 -13.86
C GLU A 66 24.62 -0.26 -14.08
N TRP A 67 23.35 -0.39 -14.49
CA TRP A 67 22.87 -1.51 -15.30
C TRP A 67 22.69 -0.96 -16.72
N SER A 68 23.77 -1.03 -17.52
CA SER A 68 23.81 -0.57 -18.89
C SER A 68 23.39 -1.68 -19.85
N THR A 69 22.18 -1.58 -20.41
CA THR A 69 21.90 -2.11 -21.75
C THR A 69 22.14 -0.99 -22.75
N SER A 70 23.39 -0.86 -23.20
CA SER A 70 23.77 0.04 -24.27
C SER A 70 23.33 -0.54 -25.61
N VAL A 71 22.45 0.17 -26.33
CA VAL A 71 22.41 0.13 -27.80
C VAL A 71 22.45 1.57 -28.29
N ASN A 72 23.65 2.01 -28.67
CA ASN A 72 23.88 3.25 -29.37
C ASN A 72 23.87 2.94 -30.87
N VAL A 73 22.88 3.45 -31.59
CA VAL A 73 22.96 3.65 -33.05
C VAL A 73 22.65 5.12 -33.29
N SER A 74 23.70 5.87 -33.57
CA SER A 74 23.61 7.27 -33.98
C SER A 74 23.16 7.34 -35.44
N ALA A 75 22.11 8.11 -35.75
CA ALA A 75 22.04 9.01 -36.90
C ALA A 75 20.64 9.63 -37.07
N ALA A 76 20.66 10.93 -37.32
CA ALA A 76 19.70 11.71 -38.09
C ALA A 76 18.40 12.22 -37.43
N SER A 77 18.31 13.55 -37.54
CA SER A 77 17.13 14.39 -37.76
C SER A 77 16.16 14.66 -36.62
N SER A 78 16.00 15.97 -36.39
CA SER A 78 14.96 16.66 -35.65
C SER A 78 13.60 15.96 -35.68
N ILE A 79 13.18 15.43 -34.55
CA ILE A 79 11.77 15.29 -34.20
C ILE A 79 11.67 15.58 -32.71
N HIS A 80 10.73 16.46 -32.38
CA HIS A 80 10.28 16.83 -31.04
C HIS A 80 10.21 15.59 -30.13
N GLU A 81 11.27 15.36 -29.36
CA GLU A 81 11.29 14.41 -28.27
C GLU A 81 10.44 15.01 -27.15
N GLN A 82 9.14 14.76 -27.23
CA GLN A 82 8.32 14.58 -26.06
C GLN A 82 8.86 13.31 -25.39
N THR A 83 10.06 13.42 -24.80
CA THR A 83 10.53 12.51 -23.79
C THR A 83 9.49 12.65 -22.71
N THR A 84 8.56 11.70 -22.66
CA THR A 84 7.76 11.42 -21.49
C THR A 84 8.77 11.21 -20.39
N THR A 85 9.08 12.30 -19.68
CA THR A 85 9.72 12.26 -18.38
C THR A 85 8.81 11.36 -17.56
N ILE A 86 9.20 10.10 -17.44
CA ILE A 86 8.69 9.22 -16.40
C ILE A 86 8.99 10.02 -15.14
N SER A 87 7.95 10.62 -14.55
CA SER A 87 8.06 11.23 -13.24
C SER A 87 8.57 10.12 -12.33
N ASP A 88 9.84 10.20 -11.94
CA ASP A 88 10.60 9.12 -11.30
C ASP A 88 10.11 8.84 -9.86
N GLY A 89 9.06 9.53 -9.41
CA GLY A 89 8.40 9.19 -8.18
C GLY A 89 7.00 9.78 -8.05
N VAL A 90 6.44 9.52 -6.87
CA VAL A 90 5.04 9.78 -6.52
C VAL A 90 4.91 11.24 -6.08
N THR A 91 3.96 11.94 -6.66
CA THR A 91 3.64 13.34 -6.34
C THR A 91 2.88 13.46 -5.03
N ARG A 92 2.88 14.66 -4.44
CA ARG A 92 2.12 14.91 -3.20
C ARG A 92 0.62 14.73 -3.41
N ASP A 93 0.10 15.12 -4.57
CA ASP A 93 -1.32 15.01 -4.92
C ASP A 93 -1.76 13.55 -5.07
N GLU A 94 -0.89 12.68 -5.61
CA GLU A 94 -1.15 11.23 -5.67
C GLU A 94 -1.20 10.59 -4.28
N ILE A 95 -0.33 11.02 -3.36
CA ILE A 95 -0.36 10.55 -1.96
C ILE A 95 -1.63 11.02 -1.26
N GLU A 96 -2.06 12.26 -1.50
CA GLU A 96 -3.29 12.80 -0.91
C GLU A 96 -4.54 12.12 -1.46
N THR A 97 -4.57 11.88 -2.77
CA THR A 97 -5.60 11.05 -3.43
C THR A 97 -5.65 9.66 -2.81
N LEU A 98 -4.49 9.01 -2.62
CA LEU A 98 -4.39 7.71 -1.97
C LEU A 98 -4.96 7.73 -0.55
N LYS A 99 -4.68 8.76 0.27
CA LYS A 99 -5.25 8.87 1.62
C LYS A 99 -6.77 8.97 1.58
N GLN A 100 -7.31 9.77 0.66
CA GLN A 100 -8.76 9.94 0.51
C GLN A 100 -9.41 8.63 0.06
N GLU A 101 -8.86 7.97 -0.96
CA GLU A 101 -9.34 6.67 -1.44
C GLU A 101 -9.23 5.59 -0.37
N ALA A 102 -8.12 5.54 0.36
CA ALA A 102 -7.93 4.59 1.46
C ALA A 102 -9.00 4.79 2.54
N SER A 103 -9.32 6.03 2.91
CA SER A 103 -10.38 6.34 3.87
C SER A 103 -11.78 5.96 3.35
N ASN A 104 -12.03 6.14 2.05
CA ASN A 104 -13.30 5.80 1.42
C ASN A 104 -13.49 4.28 1.26
N CYS A 105 -12.43 3.55 0.93
CA CYS A 105 -12.47 2.11 0.68
C CYS A 105 -12.41 1.29 1.97
N LEU A 106 -11.57 1.69 2.94
CA LEU A 106 -11.34 0.96 4.19
C LEU A 106 -12.30 1.40 5.29
N THR A 107 -13.59 1.32 4.97
CA THR A 107 -14.67 1.68 5.89
C THR A 107 -14.68 0.84 7.16
N ASP A 108 -15.22 1.40 8.24
CA ASP A 108 -15.39 0.68 9.50
C ASP A 108 -16.22 -0.60 9.33
N LEU A 109 -17.20 -0.60 8.43
CA LEU A 109 -18.03 -1.77 8.13
C LEU A 109 -17.20 -2.89 7.51
N LEU A 110 -16.38 -2.59 6.51
CA LEU A 110 -15.50 -3.57 5.87
C LEU A 110 -14.52 -4.16 6.88
N LEU A 111 -13.85 -3.29 7.63
CA LEU A 111 -12.86 -3.69 8.64
C LEU A 111 -13.50 -4.53 9.75
N LYS A 112 -14.74 -4.22 10.16
CA LYS A 112 -15.51 -5.03 11.11
C LYS A 112 -15.83 -6.41 10.51
N LYS A 113 -16.30 -6.47 9.27
CA LYS A 113 -16.57 -7.75 8.58
C LYS A 113 -15.34 -8.66 8.51
N MET A 114 -14.15 -8.10 8.31
CA MET A 114 -12.90 -8.89 8.31
C MET A 114 -12.63 -9.52 9.68
N VAL A 115 -12.85 -8.79 10.77
CA VAL A 115 -12.71 -9.33 12.14
C VAL A 115 -13.79 -10.39 12.43
N ASP A 116 -15.02 -10.15 11.98
CA ASP A 116 -16.13 -11.10 12.17
C ASP A 116 -15.87 -12.41 11.39
N LEU A 117 -15.31 -12.33 10.18
CA LEU A 117 -14.90 -13.51 9.41
C LEU A 117 -13.84 -14.34 10.15
N GLU A 118 -12.82 -13.69 10.70
CA GLU A 118 -11.81 -14.37 11.51
C GLU A 118 -12.43 -14.99 12.77
N GLN A 119 -13.39 -14.33 13.41
CA GLN A 119 -14.04 -14.86 14.61
C GLN A 119 -14.93 -16.08 14.31
N ASN A 120 -15.62 -16.10 13.18
CA ASN A 120 -16.56 -17.17 12.81
C ASN A 120 -15.86 -18.39 12.20
N HIS A 121 -14.70 -18.18 11.58
CA HIS A 121 -14.04 -19.19 10.74
C HIS A 121 -12.57 -19.42 11.09
N GLY A 122 -11.98 -18.62 11.98
CA GLY A 122 -10.62 -18.83 12.46
C GLY A 122 -10.52 -20.09 13.32
N LYS A 123 -9.44 -20.85 13.15
CA LYS A 123 -9.15 -22.00 14.04
C LYS A 123 -8.99 -21.53 15.49
N ASP A 124 -9.31 -22.41 16.44
CA ASP A 124 -9.14 -22.30 17.90
C ASP A 124 -7.68 -22.07 18.36
N ARG A 125 -6.99 -21.08 17.79
CA ARG A 125 -5.66 -20.65 18.17
C ARG A 125 -5.81 -19.43 19.07
N THR A 126 -6.25 -19.69 20.29
CA THR A 126 -6.01 -19.05 21.61
C THR A 126 -5.43 -17.64 21.78
N ARG A 127 -5.05 -16.86 20.77
CA ARG A 127 -4.56 -15.47 20.91
C ARG A 127 -4.92 -14.68 19.66
N VAL A 128 -5.52 -13.50 19.87
CA VAL A 128 -5.69 -12.39 18.92
C VAL A 128 -5.25 -12.72 17.49
N GLY A 129 -6.21 -13.07 16.63
CA GLY A 129 -5.91 -13.45 15.26
C GLY A 129 -5.25 -12.33 14.45
N PHE A 130 -4.47 -12.71 13.44
CA PHE A 130 -3.63 -11.77 12.70
C PHE A 130 -4.46 -10.74 11.93
N ILE A 131 -5.64 -11.12 11.41
CA ILE A 131 -6.56 -10.19 10.74
C ILE A 131 -6.99 -9.09 11.72
N ARG A 132 -7.36 -9.44 12.96
CA ARG A 132 -7.71 -8.45 13.99
C ARG A 132 -6.58 -7.49 14.30
N VAL A 133 -5.33 -7.98 14.35
CA VAL A 133 -4.15 -7.12 14.55
C VAL A 133 -3.96 -6.17 13.37
N LEU A 134 -4.05 -6.67 12.14
CA LEU A 134 -3.91 -5.87 10.92
C LEU A 134 -5.00 -4.80 10.81
N VAL A 135 -6.25 -5.16 11.05
CA VAL A 135 -7.38 -4.22 11.09
C VAL A 135 -7.12 -3.10 12.08
N ARG A 136 -6.65 -3.41 13.30
CA ARG A 136 -6.30 -2.39 14.29
C ARG A 136 -5.20 -1.45 13.80
N ARG A 137 -4.17 -1.99 13.15
CA ARG A 137 -3.06 -1.19 12.60
C ARG A 137 -3.52 -0.28 11.47
N ILE A 138 -4.32 -0.81 10.54
CA ILE A 138 -4.90 -0.04 9.43
C ILE A 138 -5.78 1.09 9.97
N LYS A 139 -6.69 0.81 10.91
CA LYS A 139 -7.52 1.85 11.54
C LYS A 139 -6.67 2.94 12.18
N ARG A 140 -5.58 2.57 12.87
CA ARG A 140 -4.66 3.54 13.47
C ARG A 140 -3.98 4.41 12.41
N LEU A 141 -3.54 3.85 11.29
CA LEU A 141 -2.98 4.65 10.19
C LEU A 141 -3.99 5.64 9.63
N LEU A 142 -5.21 5.18 9.32
CA LEU A 142 -6.26 6.03 8.76
C LEU A 142 -6.64 7.17 9.73
N THR A 143 -6.82 6.85 11.01
CA THR A 143 -7.20 7.84 12.03
C THR A 143 -6.10 8.84 12.36
N LEU A 144 -4.82 8.53 12.11
CA LEU A 144 -3.72 9.47 12.34
C LEU A 144 -3.39 10.30 11.11
N HIS A 145 -3.53 9.75 9.90
CA HIS A 145 -3.01 10.36 8.68
C HIS A 145 -4.09 10.85 7.70
N CYS A 146 -5.32 10.33 7.77
CA CYS A 146 -6.43 10.82 6.94
C CYS A 146 -7.29 11.87 7.68
N SER A 147 -7.21 11.94 9.01
CA SER A 147 -7.92 12.94 9.83
C SER A 147 -7.29 14.34 9.74
N LEU A 148 -5.97 14.43 9.50
CA LEU A 148 -5.22 15.68 9.37
C LEU A 148 -5.53 16.46 8.07
N VAL A 149 -6.19 15.82 7.11
CA VAL A 149 -6.55 16.43 5.82
C VAL A 149 -7.70 17.44 5.96
N ASN A 150 -8.42 17.43 7.09
CA ASN A 150 -9.62 18.24 7.32
C ASN A 150 -9.41 19.45 8.24
N GLU A 151 -8.17 19.89 8.52
CA GLU A 151 -7.95 21.16 9.22
C GLU A 151 -7.87 22.32 8.19
N PRO A 152 -8.92 23.15 8.04
CA PRO A 152 -8.78 24.40 7.32
C PRO A 152 -7.85 25.30 8.12
N LEU A 153 -6.73 25.70 7.51
CA LEU A 153 -5.79 26.69 8.04
C LEU A 153 -6.56 27.89 8.64
N PRO A 154 -6.30 28.29 9.91
CA PRO A 154 -6.90 29.48 10.47
C PRO A 154 -6.40 30.70 9.69
N GLY A 155 -7.36 31.46 9.16
CA GLY A 155 -7.13 32.62 8.32
C GLY A 155 -6.12 33.61 8.91
N ARG A 156 -5.19 34.01 8.06
CA ARG A 156 -4.42 35.26 8.21
C ARG A 156 -5.22 36.43 7.67
#